data_AF-A0A954XL29-F1
#
_entry.id   AF-A0A954XL29-F1
#
_cell.length_a   1.000
_cell.length_b   1.000
_cell.length_c   1.000
_cell.angle_alpha   90.00
_cell.angle_beta   90.00
_cell.angle_gamma   90.00
#
_symmetry.space_group_name_H-M   'P 1'
#
loop_
_entity.id
_entity.type
_entity.pdbx_description
1 polymer ?
#
loop_
_entity_poly.entity_id
_entity_poly.type
_entity_poly.pdbx_seq_one_letter_code
_entity_poly.pdbx_strand_id
1 'polypeptide(L)'
;PHAMLTSFDAPVMETNCDRRRNSTVATQSLLMMNSQLLADQAAKFAGRVRTDAAASETPLPPAPADKSDWNFANEVGRSQPAWHYGYGEFSESEQRLMAFTPLPHFTGSAWQGSAALPDPSLGWVTINANGGHPGDAAHSPIRRWIAPAAGRLTIEGQLSHPSESGDGVRGRVVVGGDVVRGEWLVHHGSAATAVATFDVEADQTVDFVIDCRDSVTSDSFHWTVKLSLESPAGGTPSVWESAGGFQGPQALSTPPPLPPQIALAWQLAYHRPITTEEMQTAIDFVTVQSHRLSAAPNQVKQADVQWQAMAHLCQMLLASNEFLYVD
;
A
#
# COMPACT_ATOMS: atom_id res chain seq x y z
N PRO A 1 -55.60 6.16 -24.99
CA PRO A 1 -54.75 5.42 -25.97
C PRO A 1 -53.84 6.30 -26.84
N HIS A 2 -54.05 7.62 -26.93
CA HIS A 2 -53.20 8.54 -27.72
C HIS A 2 -51.89 8.99 -27.05
N ALA A 3 -51.72 8.81 -25.74
CA ALA A 3 -50.55 9.29 -25.00
C ALA A 3 -49.35 8.31 -24.98
N MET A 4 -49.50 7.08 -25.50
CA MET A 4 -48.47 6.04 -25.47
C MET A 4 -47.53 6.09 -26.69
N LEU A 5 -47.93 6.75 -27.78
CA LEU A 5 -47.18 6.77 -29.04
C LEU A 5 -46.37 8.06 -29.27
N THR A 6 -46.57 9.09 -28.44
CA THR A 6 -45.82 10.37 -28.49
C THR A 6 -44.32 10.22 -28.19
N SER A 7 -43.88 9.12 -27.59
CA SER A 7 -42.44 8.83 -27.42
C SER A 7 -41.73 8.42 -28.72
N PHE A 8 -42.47 8.22 -29.82
CA PHE A 8 -41.94 7.79 -31.12
C PHE A 8 -42.08 8.87 -32.23
N ASP A 9 -42.55 10.07 -31.90
CA ASP A 9 -42.58 11.19 -32.84
C ASP A 9 -41.19 11.81 -33.02
N ALA A 10 -40.92 12.33 -34.22
CA ALA A 10 -39.67 13.00 -34.54
C ALA A 10 -39.44 14.21 -33.61
N PRO A 11 -38.19 14.49 -33.19
CA PRO A 11 -37.90 15.58 -32.26
C PRO A 11 -38.32 16.93 -32.86
N VAL A 12 -39.12 17.68 -32.11
CA VAL A 12 -39.42 19.08 -32.42
C VAL A 12 -38.11 19.85 -32.23
N MET A 13 -37.61 20.43 -33.33
CA MET A 13 -36.40 21.24 -33.35
C MET A 13 -36.67 22.59 -32.67
N GLU A 14 -36.82 22.57 -31.35
CA GLU A 14 -36.72 23.77 -30.53
C GLU A 14 -35.25 24.10 -30.28
N THR A 15 -34.95 25.39 -30.44
CA THR A 15 -33.64 26.05 -30.37
C THR A 15 -32.69 25.48 -29.32
N ASN A 16 -31.42 25.29 -29.73
CA ASN A 16 -30.30 24.94 -28.86
C ASN A 16 -30.32 25.78 -27.58
N CYS A 17 -30.49 25.13 -26.43
CA CYS A 17 -30.28 25.76 -25.14
C CYS A 17 -28.79 25.70 -24.83
N ASP A 18 -28.10 26.84 -24.90
CA ASP A 18 -26.66 26.94 -24.59
C ASP A 18 -26.36 26.82 -23.08
N ARG A 19 -27.40 26.67 -22.24
CA ARG A 19 -27.30 26.41 -20.79
C ARG A 19 -28.48 25.60 -20.28
N ARG A 20 -28.19 24.50 -19.57
CA ARG A 20 -29.20 23.53 -19.09
C ARG A 20 -29.94 24.02 -17.84
N ARG A 21 -31.21 23.63 -17.71
CA ARG A 21 -31.96 23.73 -16.45
C ARG A 21 -31.54 22.59 -15.51
N ASN A 22 -31.21 22.93 -14.28
CA ASN A 22 -30.92 21.98 -13.21
C ASN A 22 -32.21 21.25 -12.82
N SER A 23 -32.19 19.91 -12.80
CA SER A 23 -33.34 19.07 -12.42
C SER A 23 -33.07 18.40 -11.08
N THR A 24 -34.09 18.27 -10.23
CA THR A 24 -33.99 17.69 -8.88
C THR A 24 -34.69 16.32 -8.77
N VAL A 25 -34.97 15.65 -9.90
CA VAL A 25 -35.67 14.35 -9.90
C VAL A 25 -34.75 13.26 -9.34
N ALA A 26 -34.93 12.95 -8.05
CA ALA A 26 -34.02 12.14 -7.24
C ALA A 26 -34.00 10.63 -7.53
N THR A 27 -34.99 10.08 -8.25
CA THR A 27 -35.11 8.62 -8.45
C THR A 27 -33.99 8.05 -9.30
N GLN A 28 -33.46 8.84 -10.24
CA GLN A 28 -32.42 8.39 -11.17
C GLN A 28 -31.02 8.41 -10.55
N SER A 29 -30.63 9.48 -9.85
CA SER A 29 -29.32 9.54 -9.18
C SER A 29 -29.18 8.46 -8.10
N LEU A 30 -30.27 8.16 -7.38
CA LEU A 30 -30.28 7.08 -6.38
C LEU A 30 -30.15 5.69 -7.02
N LEU A 31 -30.78 5.45 -8.17
CA LEU A 31 -30.61 4.21 -8.93
C LEU A 31 -29.16 4.04 -9.40
N MET A 32 -28.58 5.12 -9.93
CA MET A 32 -27.21 5.15 -10.43
C MET A 32 -26.19 4.88 -9.31
N MET A 33 -26.39 5.49 -8.14
CA MET A 33 -25.51 5.29 -6.98
C MET A 33 -25.51 3.84 -6.46
N ASN A 34 -26.57 3.06 -6.71
CA ASN A 34 -26.67 1.65 -6.32
C ASN A 34 -26.43 0.67 -7.48
N SER A 35 -25.97 1.15 -8.64
CA SER A 35 -25.75 0.33 -9.84
C SER A 35 -24.34 -0.27 -9.85
N GLN A 36 -24.25 -1.61 -9.94
CA GLN A 36 -22.97 -2.30 -10.10
C GLN A 36 -22.25 -1.88 -11.38
N LEU A 37 -22.99 -1.68 -12.48
CA LEU A 37 -22.43 -1.20 -13.73
C LEU A 37 -21.74 0.15 -13.54
N LEU A 38 -22.36 1.06 -12.79
CA LEU A 38 -21.77 2.38 -12.55
C LEU A 38 -20.53 2.30 -11.66
N ALA A 39 -20.54 1.44 -10.64
CA ALA A 39 -19.37 1.18 -9.80
C ALA A 39 -18.20 0.64 -10.64
N ASP A 40 -18.45 -0.30 -11.56
CA ASP A 40 -17.43 -0.86 -12.44
C ASP A 40 -16.86 0.20 -13.40
N GLN A 41 -17.72 1.08 -13.95
CA GLN A 41 -17.27 2.18 -14.80
C GLN A 41 -16.51 3.26 -14.02
N ALA A 42 -16.94 3.56 -12.80
CA ALA A 42 -16.24 4.49 -11.90
C ALA A 42 -14.83 4.00 -11.55
N ALA A 43 -14.67 2.70 -11.29
CA ALA A 43 -13.37 2.08 -11.05
C ALA A 43 -12.42 2.21 -12.26
N LYS A 44 -12.94 1.98 -13.48
CA LYS A 44 -12.19 2.18 -14.72
C LYS A 44 -11.84 3.66 -14.95
N PHE A 45 -12.79 4.55 -14.68
CA PHE A 45 -12.59 5.98 -14.81
C PHE A 45 -11.50 6.49 -13.85
N ALA A 46 -11.52 6.07 -12.58
CA ALA A 46 -10.47 6.34 -11.62
C ALA A 46 -9.10 5.80 -12.07
N GLY A 47 -9.06 4.61 -12.67
CA GLY A 47 -7.84 4.04 -13.25
C GLY A 47 -7.25 4.90 -14.37
N ARG A 48 -8.11 5.44 -15.26
CA ARG A 48 -7.70 6.36 -16.31
C ARG A 48 -7.17 7.67 -15.74
N VAL A 49 -7.92 8.31 -14.83
CA VAL A 49 -7.51 9.55 -14.17
C VAL A 49 -6.14 9.41 -13.51
N ARG A 50 -5.91 8.31 -12.77
CA ARG A 50 -4.62 8.04 -12.11
C ARG A 50 -3.46 7.96 -13.09
N THR A 51 -3.69 7.40 -14.27
CA THR A 51 -2.65 7.21 -15.31
C THR A 51 -2.37 8.51 -16.05
N ASP A 52 -3.43 9.24 -16.40
CA ASP A 52 -3.35 10.40 -17.29
C ASP A 52 -3.03 11.71 -16.54
N ALA A 53 -3.32 11.80 -15.23
CA ALA A 53 -3.19 13.03 -14.46
C ALA A 53 -1.76 13.57 -14.38
N ALA A 54 -0.73 12.71 -14.41
CA ALA A 54 0.66 13.14 -14.39
C ALA A 54 1.08 13.85 -15.70
N ALA A 55 0.41 13.54 -16.82
CA ALA A 55 0.68 14.11 -18.14
C ALA A 55 -0.35 15.19 -18.55
N SER A 56 -1.39 15.41 -17.75
CA SER A 56 -2.47 16.35 -18.08
C SER A 56 -2.09 17.79 -17.81
N GLU A 57 -2.40 18.67 -18.75
CA GLU A 57 -2.28 20.13 -18.61
C GLU A 57 -3.57 20.79 -18.09
N THR A 58 -4.47 20.02 -17.45
CA THR A 58 -5.72 20.57 -16.90
C THR A 58 -5.41 21.67 -15.86
N PRO A 59 -5.90 22.91 -16.05
CA PRO A 59 -5.64 23.99 -15.11
C PRO A 59 -6.19 23.69 -13.72
N LEU A 60 -5.38 23.94 -12.70
CA LEU A 60 -5.83 23.90 -11.31
C LEU A 60 -6.49 25.24 -10.94
N PRO A 61 -7.56 25.23 -10.13
CA PRO A 61 -8.09 26.46 -9.53
C PRO A 61 -7.05 27.08 -8.58
N PRO A 62 -7.15 28.40 -8.30
CA PRO A 62 -6.26 29.04 -7.34
C PRO A 62 -6.42 28.36 -5.97
N ALA A 63 -5.28 27.96 -5.39
CA ALA A 63 -5.23 27.36 -4.07
C ALA A 63 -5.74 28.35 -3.00
N PRO A 64 -6.48 27.88 -1.99
CA PRO A 64 -6.87 28.73 -0.86
C PRO A 64 -5.63 29.32 -0.17
N ALA A 65 -5.80 30.49 0.43
CA ALA A 65 -4.71 31.32 0.95
C ALA A 65 -3.89 30.64 2.07
N ASP A 66 -4.45 29.63 2.73
CA ASP A 66 -3.79 28.83 3.77
C ASP A 66 -3.01 27.63 3.23
N LYS A 67 -3.22 27.19 1.97
CA LYS A 67 -2.53 26.07 1.29
C LYS A 67 -2.44 24.74 2.07
N SER A 68 -3.03 24.64 3.27
CA SER A 68 -2.86 23.53 4.20
C SER A 68 -3.68 22.31 3.77
N ASP A 69 -4.78 22.51 3.06
CA ASP A 69 -5.81 21.47 2.94
C ASP A 69 -5.68 20.62 1.68
N TRP A 70 -4.88 21.05 0.68
CA TRP A 70 -4.72 20.30 -0.58
C TRP A 70 -3.49 19.37 -0.58
N ASN A 71 -2.76 19.31 0.54
CA ASN A 71 -1.53 18.51 0.66
C ASN A 71 -1.80 17.09 1.17
N PHE A 72 -2.72 16.39 0.49
CA PHE A 72 -3.15 15.04 0.83
C PHE A 72 -2.03 13.99 0.85
N ALA A 73 -0.88 14.30 0.23
CA ALA A 73 0.28 13.43 0.15
C ALA A 73 0.84 13.01 1.53
N ASN A 74 0.43 13.67 2.62
CA ASN A 74 0.96 13.44 3.95
C ASN A 74 0.02 12.69 4.92
N GLU A 75 -1.30 12.64 4.71
CA GLU A 75 -2.20 12.16 5.78
C GLU A 75 -2.85 10.81 5.52
N VAL A 76 -3.15 10.44 4.27
CA VAL A 76 -3.73 9.12 3.98
C VAL A 76 -3.21 8.60 2.65
N GLY A 77 -2.20 7.72 2.68
CA GLY A 77 -1.85 6.93 1.50
C GLY A 77 -0.38 6.77 1.14
N ARG A 78 0.56 7.15 2.02
CA ARG A 78 1.84 6.44 2.03
C ARG A 78 1.64 5.15 2.82
N SER A 79 1.04 4.11 2.23
CA SER A 79 1.28 2.77 2.75
C SER A 79 2.73 2.46 2.39
N GLN A 80 3.68 2.79 3.26
CA GLN A 80 4.97 2.12 3.15
C GLN A 80 4.66 0.62 3.25
N PRO A 81 5.22 -0.22 2.38
CA PRO A 81 5.05 -1.65 2.52
C PRO A 81 5.47 -2.02 3.93
N ALA A 82 4.61 -2.71 4.68
CA ALA A 82 4.95 -3.07 6.06
C ALA A 82 6.27 -3.86 6.12
N TRP A 83 6.57 -4.63 5.06
CA TRP A 83 7.81 -5.38 4.89
C TRP A 83 8.82 -4.70 3.97
N HIS A 84 10.07 -4.64 4.43
CA HIS A 84 11.24 -4.21 3.68
C HIS A 84 12.30 -5.32 3.70
N TYR A 85 13.12 -5.39 2.64
CA TYR A 85 14.12 -6.44 2.46
C TYR A 85 15.48 -5.80 2.22
N GLY A 86 16.43 -6.15 3.07
CA GLY A 86 17.74 -5.52 3.09
C GLY A 86 18.80 -6.40 3.69
N TYR A 87 19.92 -5.79 3.99
CA TYR A 87 21.03 -6.40 4.70
C TYR A 87 21.64 -5.40 5.69
N GLY A 88 22.43 -5.92 6.62
CA GLY A 88 23.16 -5.10 7.57
C GLY A 88 24.07 -5.90 8.48
N GLU A 89 24.79 -5.19 9.33
CA GLU A 89 25.68 -5.77 10.33
C GLU A 89 25.01 -5.70 11.71
N PHE A 90 24.95 -6.83 12.43
CA PHE A 90 24.60 -6.85 13.84
C PHE A 90 25.87 -6.86 14.68
N SER A 91 26.08 -5.84 15.50
CA SER A 91 27.22 -5.77 16.40
C SER A 91 26.94 -6.59 17.65
N GLU A 92 27.69 -7.66 17.85
CA GLU A 92 27.59 -8.46 19.07
C GLU A 92 28.07 -7.71 20.32
N SER A 93 29.09 -6.86 20.20
CA SER A 93 29.60 -6.09 21.35
C SER A 93 28.61 -5.01 21.80
N GLU A 94 27.90 -4.40 20.86
CA GLU A 94 26.93 -3.33 21.15
C GLU A 94 25.49 -3.85 21.27
N GLN A 95 25.25 -5.13 20.98
CA GLN A 95 23.94 -5.78 20.97
C GLN A 95 22.89 -5.04 20.14
N ARG A 96 23.32 -4.47 18.99
CA ARG A 96 22.45 -3.66 18.14
C ARG A 96 22.76 -3.83 16.66
N LEU A 97 21.76 -3.59 15.82
CA LEU A 97 21.89 -3.51 14.38
C LEU A 97 22.54 -2.17 13.98
N MET A 98 23.71 -2.23 13.35
CA MET A 98 24.50 -1.06 12.96
C MET A 98 23.84 -0.27 11.83
N ALA A 99 23.33 -0.97 10.83
CA ALA A 99 22.73 -0.37 9.65
C ALA A 99 21.70 -1.31 9.02
N PHE A 100 20.78 -0.73 8.25
CA PHE A 100 19.91 -1.45 7.34
C PHE A 100 20.03 -0.81 5.96
N THR A 101 20.43 -1.60 4.97
CA THR A 101 20.56 -1.17 3.58
C THR A 101 19.63 -2.02 2.72
N PRO A 102 18.70 -1.42 1.94
CA PRO A 102 17.83 -2.17 1.04
C PRO A 102 18.63 -3.00 0.02
N LEU A 103 18.15 -4.22 -0.28
CA LEU A 103 18.74 -5.02 -1.34
C LEU A 103 18.38 -4.42 -2.71
N PRO A 104 19.35 -4.24 -3.62
CA PRO A 104 19.15 -3.44 -4.82
C PRO A 104 18.52 -4.21 -5.99
N HIS A 105 18.53 -5.55 -5.96
CA HIS A 105 18.08 -6.35 -7.10
C HIS A 105 16.98 -7.33 -6.71
N PHE A 106 15.89 -7.31 -7.46
CA PHE A 106 14.81 -8.29 -7.36
C PHE A 106 14.74 -9.13 -8.63
N THR A 107 14.77 -10.45 -8.47
CA THR A 107 14.81 -11.41 -9.59
C THR A 107 13.43 -11.76 -10.14
N GLY A 108 12.35 -11.31 -9.48
CA GLY A 108 10.99 -11.80 -9.68
C GLY A 108 10.50 -12.70 -8.54
N SER A 109 11.43 -13.32 -7.80
CA SER A 109 11.10 -14.24 -6.70
C SER A 109 12.00 -14.07 -5.45
N ALA A 110 13.11 -13.34 -5.56
CA ALA A 110 14.02 -13.08 -4.45
C ALA A 110 14.67 -11.69 -4.57
N TRP A 111 15.01 -11.11 -3.42
CA TRP A 111 15.89 -9.95 -3.30
C TRP A 111 17.32 -10.41 -3.07
N GLN A 112 18.28 -9.79 -3.77
CA GLN A 112 19.71 -10.10 -3.70
C GLN A 112 20.57 -8.91 -4.15
N GLY A 113 21.90 -9.07 -4.14
CA GLY A 113 22.84 -7.97 -4.41
C GLY A 113 22.95 -7.51 -5.87
N SER A 114 22.85 -8.40 -6.84
CA SER A 114 22.78 -8.06 -8.26
C SER A 114 22.18 -9.21 -9.05
N ALA A 115 22.18 -9.14 -10.39
CA ALA A 115 21.76 -10.28 -11.22
C ALA A 115 22.70 -11.50 -11.08
N ALA A 116 23.93 -11.29 -10.61
CA ALA A 116 24.87 -12.37 -10.33
C ALA A 116 24.69 -12.92 -8.91
N LEU A 117 24.88 -14.22 -8.73
CA LEU A 117 24.92 -14.88 -7.43
C LEU A 117 26.08 -15.90 -7.42
N PRO A 118 27.10 -15.74 -6.54
CA PRO A 118 27.23 -14.68 -5.54
C PRO A 118 27.43 -13.29 -6.18
N ASP A 119 26.90 -12.27 -5.52
CA ASP A 119 27.17 -10.88 -5.85
C ASP A 119 28.64 -10.53 -5.48
N PRO A 120 29.37 -9.73 -6.27
CA PRO A 120 30.77 -9.39 -5.96
C PRO A 120 30.99 -8.65 -4.64
N SER A 121 29.97 -7.93 -4.13
CA SER A 121 30.07 -7.16 -2.88
C SER A 121 29.29 -7.80 -1.74
N LEU A 122 28.08 -8.29 -2.00
CA LEU A 122 27.16 -8.84 -1.01
C LEU A 122 27.16 -10.37 -0.95
N GLY A 123 27.97 -11.03 -1.79
CA GLY A 123 28.12 -12.48 -1.75
C GLY A 123 26.81 -13.23 -1.95
N TRP A 124 26.49 -14.14 -1.03
CA TRP A 124 25.34 -15.04 -1.12
C TRP A 124 24.03 -14.49 -0.52
N VAL A 125 23.99 -13.22 -0.11
CA VAL A 125 22.81 -12.63 0.52
C VAL A 125 21.61 -12.74 -0.39
N THR A 126 20.61 -13.50 0.05
CA THR A 126 19.32 -13.61 -0.62
C THR A 126 18.18 -13.60 0.38
N ILE A 127 17.05 -13.00 0.00
CA ILE A 127 15.78 -13.08 0.73
C ILE A 127 14.67 -13.40 -0.26
N ASN A 128 14.00 -14.53 -0.09
CA ASN A 128 12.79 -14.90 -0.82
C ASN A 128 11.58 -14.96 0.15
N ALA A 129 10.40 -15.33 -0.33
CA ALA A 129 9.19 -15.37 0.49
C ALA A 129 9.33 -16.22 1.77
N ASN A 130 9.99 -17.37 1.67
CA ASN A 130 10.04 -18.36 2.73
C ASN A 130 11.36 -18.36 3.52
N GLY A 131 12.38 -17.63 3.08
CA GLY A 131 13.71 -17.68 3.68
C GLY A 131 14.77 -17.00 2.83
N GLY A 132 15.91 -17.67 2.63
CA GLY A 132 17.03 -17.09 1.90
C GLY A 132 18.35 -17.79 2.18
N HIS A 133 19.43 -17.03 2.09
CA HIS A 133 20.77 -17.47 2.41
C HIS A 133 21.54 -16.29 3.04
N PRO A 134 22.29 -16.49 4.13
CA PRO A 134 23.05 -15.42 4.76
C PRO A 134 24.21 -14.95 3.88
N GLY A 135 24.65 -13.72 4.14
CA GLY A 135 25.96 -13.24 3.75
C GLY A 135 26.95 -13.44 4.89
N ASP A 136 28.12 -12.82 4.77
CA ASP A 136 29.07 -12.74 5.87
C ASP A 136 28.53 -11.90 7.05
N ALA A 137 29.32 -11.78 8.12
CA ALA A 137 28.94 -11.04 9.32
C ALA A 137 28.54 -9.57 9.08
N ALA A 138 29.09 -8.92 8.04
CA ALA A 138 28.76 -7.54 7.69
C ALA A 138 27.48 -7.43 6.84
N HIS A 139 27.05 -8.55 6.23
CA HIS A 139 25.97 -8.60 5.26
C HIS A 139 24.90 -9.62 5.66
N SER A 140 24.39 -9.53 6.88
CA SER A 140 23.28 -10.38 7.33
C SER A 140 21.99 -9.98 6.58
N PRO A 141 21.25 -10.87 5.91
CA PRO A 141 19.92 -10.57 5.39
C PRO A 141 18.95 -10.17 6.50
N ILE A 142 18.17 -9.13 6.24
CA ILE A 142 17.20 -8.55 7.16
C ILE A 142 15.85 -8.45 6.47
N ARG A 143 14.86 -9.10 7.04
CA ARG A 143 13.45 -8.80 6.77
C ARG A 143 12.98 -7.82 7.83
N ARG A 144 12.66 -6.59 7.45
CA ARG A 144 12.23 -5.52 8.36
C ARG A 144 10.73 -5.34 8.27
N TRP A 145 10.05 -5.36 9.42
CA TRP A 145 8.69 -4.88 9.56
C TRP A 145 8.69 -3.48 10.17
N ILE A 146 7.84 -2.58 9.68
CA ILE A 146 7.63 -1.24 10.26
C ILE A 146 6.22 -1.20 10.84
N ALA A 147 6.11 -0.88 12.13
CA ALA A 147 4.84 -0.79 12.82
C ALA A 147 3.96 0.33 12.23
N PRO A 148 2.77 0.04 11.67
CA PRO A 148 1.92 1.07 11.06
C PRO A 148 1.22 1.95 12.10
N ALA A 149 1.19 1.51 13.36
CA ALA A 149 0.58 2.21 14.48
C ALA A 149 1.15 1.66 15.80
N ALA A 150 0.96 2.40 16.89
CA ALA A 150 1.26 1.90 18.22
C ALA A 150 0.28 0.77 18.62
N GLY A 151 0.77 -0.21 19.38
CA GLY A 151 -0.05 -1.31 19.85
C GLY A 151 0.73 -2.46 20.46
N ARG A 152 0.03 -3.49 20.89
CA ARG A 152 0.61 -4.68 21.49
C ARG A 152 0.89 -5.73 20.42
N LEU A 153 2.16 -6.07 20.22
CA LEU A 153 2.64 -6.95 19.16
C LEU A 153 2.93 -8.36 19.68
N THR A 154 2.33 -9.35 19.02
CA THR A 154 2.65 -10.76 19.18
C THR A 154 3.33 -11.28 17.91
N ILE A 155 4.41 -12.05 18.09
CA ILE A 155 5.22 -12.60 17.00
C ILE A 155 5.31 -14.12 17.18
N GLU A 156 4.93 -14.83 16.12
CA GLU A 156 5.11 -16.27 15.99
C GLU A 156 5.95 -16.56 14.75
N GLY A 157 6.72 -17.63 14.77
CA GLY A 157 7.48 -18.04 13.60
C GLY A 157 8.22 -19.35 13.80
N GLN A 158 8.83 -19.82 12.71
CA GLN A 158 9.68 -21.00 12.72
C GLN A 158 10.89 -20.76 11.81
N LEU A 159 12.07 -20.89 12.37
CA LEU A 159 13.35 -20.87 11.66
C LEU A 159 13.81 -22.29 11.44
N SER A 160 14.23 -22.62 10.23
CA SER A 160 14.85 -23.91 9.90
C SER A 160 16.11 -23.75 9.07
N HIS A 161 17.05 -24.65 9.34
CA HIS A 161 18.26 -24.86 8.58
C HIS A 161 18.31 -26.34 8.19
N PRO A 162 17.98 -26.71 6.94
CA PRO A 162 17.80 -28.11 6.57
C PRO A 162 19.11 -28.86 6.35
N SER A 163 20.18 -28.16 5.94
CA SER A 163 21.46 -28.81 5.62
C SER A 163 22.13 -29.36 6.87
N GLU A 164 22.74 -30.55 6.73
CA GLU A 164 23.68 -31.11 7.70
C GLU A 164 25.11 -30.58 7.49
N SER A 165 25.39 -30.08 6.29
CA SER A 165 26.63 -29.37 5.96
C SER A 165 26.52 -27.89 6.34
N GLY A 166 27.65 -27.28 6.66
CA GLY A 166 27.73 -25.92 7.20
C GLY A 166 27.78 -25.93 8.71
N ASP A 167 27.64 -24.75 9.30
CA ASP A 167 27.49 -24.56 10.74
C ASP A 167 26.12 -23.98 11.10
N GLY A 168 25.30 -23.65 10.10
CA GLY A 168 23.92 -23.25 10.29
C GLY A 168 23.80 -21.78 10.65
N VAL A 169 22.57 -21.37 10.92
CA VAL A 169 22.22 -19.95 11.00
C VAL A 169 21.86 -19.53 12.40
N ARG A 170 22.07 -18.24 12.67
CA ARG A 170 21.53 -17.55 13.83
C ARG A 170 20.43 -16.61 13.38
N GLY A 171 19.26 -16.72 14.00
CA GLY A 171 18.18 -15.75 13.83
C GLY A 171 18.02 -14.86 15.05
N ARG A 172 17.79 -13.57 14.83
CA ARG A 172 17.50 -12.58 15.86
C ARG A 172 16.26 -11.77 15.51
N VAL A 173 15.47 -11.43 16.54
CA VAL A 173 14.44 -10.38 16.44
C VAL A 173 14.95 -9.16 17.18
N VAL A 174 15.14 -8.05 16.46
CA VAL A 174 15.67 -6.79 16.98
C VAL A 174 14.63 -5.70 16.80
N VAL A 175 14.30 -4.96 17.86
CA VAL A 175 13.28 -3.91 17.86
C VAL A 175 13.97 -2.55 17.99
N GLY A 176 13.59 -1.58 17.16
CA GLY A 176 14.18 -0.23 17.15
C GLY A 176 15.67 -0.17 16.77
N GLY A 177 16.25 -1.32 16.39
CA GLY A 177 17.66 -1.47 16.08
C GLY A 177 18.55 -1.87 17.27
N ASP A 178 18.10 -1.74 18.52
CA ASP A 178 18.95 -1.91 19.72
C ASP A 178 18.36 -2.81 20.82
N VAL A 179 17.12 -3.29 20.66
CA VAL A 179 16.50 -4.20 21.61
C VAL A 179 16.35 -5.59 21.04
N VAL A 180 17.19 -6.53 21.46
CA VAL A 180 17.06 -7.96 21.10
C VAL A 180 15.93 -8.61 21.90
N ARG A 181 14.91 -9.14 21.20
CA ARG A 181 13.75 -9.84 21.79
C ARG A 181 13.86 -11.36 21.75
N GLY A 182 14.69 -11.89 20.86
CA GLY A 182 14.92 -13.32 20.74
C GLY A 182 16.14 -13.63 19.87
N GLU A 183 16.77 -14.76 20.14
CA GLU A 183 17.93 -15.29 19.43
C GLU A 183 17.82 -16.81 19.37
N TRP A 184 18.06 -17.41 18.20
CA TRP A 184 18.01 -18.86 18.01
C TRP A 184 19.15 -19.31 17.10
N LEU A 185 19.88 -20.33 17.54
CA LEU A 185 20.87 -21.05 16.74
C LEU A 185 20.21 -22.30 16.16
N VAL A 186 20.24 -22.46 14.83
CA VAL A 186 19.63 -23.59 14.14
C VAL A 186 20.61 -24.21 13.15
N HIS A 187 20.89 -25.48 13.35
CA HIS A 187 21.71 -26.30 12.46
C HIS A 187 21.04 -27.67 12.30
N HIS A 188 20.91 -28.15 11.06
CA HIS A 188 20.19 -29.36 10.68
C HIS A 188 18.89 -29.60 11.48
N GLY A 189 17.96 -28.65 11.42
CA GLY A 189 16.75 -28.70 12.23
C GLY A 189 15.90 -27.45 12.14
N SER A 190 15.06 -27.26 13.15
CA SER A 190 14.15 -26.12 13.24
C SER A 190 13.91 -25.69 14.68
N ALA A 191 13.64 -24.40 14.89
CA ALA A 191 13.25 -23.82 16.16
C ALA A 191 12.01 -22.93 15.99
N ALA A 192 11.09 -22.99 16.96
CA ALA A 192 10.02 -22.01 17.06
C ALA A 192 10.60 -20.67 17.55
N THR A 193 10.28 -19.58 16.86
CA THR A 193 10.86 -18.25 17.10
C THR A 193 9.84 -17.28 17.71
N ALA A 194 8.97 -17.78 18.58
CA ALA A 194 8.05 -16.93 19.32
C ALA A 194 8.82 -16.09 20.36
N VAL A 195 8.42 -14.83 20.51
CA VAL A 195 8.95 -13.94 21.57
C VAL A 195 7.82 -13.51 22.49
N ALA A 196 8.16 -13.15 23.73
CA ALA A 196 7.17 -12.59 24.65
C ALA A 196 6.54 -11.33 24.06
N THR A 197 5.22 -11.21 24.12
CA THR A 197 4.45 -10.06 23.62
C THR A 197 4.97 -8.75 24.22
N PHE A 198 5.09 -7.70 23.39
CA PHE A 198 5.58 -6.39 23.79
C PHE A 198 4.84 -5.28 23.04
N ASP A 199 4.91 -4.05 23.56
CA ASP A 199 4.30 -2.89 22.92
C ASP A 199 5.27 -2.29 21.90
N VAL A 200 4.72 -1.81 20.79
CA VAL A 200 5.43 -1.07 19.74
C VAL A 200 4.82 0.31 19.53
N GLU A 201 5.62 1.26 19.08
CA GLU A 201 5.19 2.58 18.62
C GLU A 201 5.00 2.61 17.11
N ALA A 202 4.26 3.60 16.61
CA ALA A 202 4.18 3.84 15.16
C ALA A 202 5.59 4.12 14.58
N ASP A 203 5.84 3.61 13.38
CA ASP A 203 7.11 3.67 12.66
C ASP A 203 8.29 2.94 13.31
N GLN A 204 8.06 2.24 14.43
CA GLN A 204 9.11 1.42 15.06
C GLN A 204 9.44 0.20 14.20
N THR A 205 10.73 -0.09 14.05
CA THR A 205 11.20 -1.24 13.28
C THR A 205 11.23 -2.51 14.12
N VAL A 206 10.86 -3.62 13.49
CA VAL A 206 11.09 -4.98 13.99
C VAL A 206 11.85 -5.74 12.91
N ASP A 207 13.12 -6.02 13.19
CA ASP A 207 14.09 -6.59 12.28
C ASP A 207 14.29 -8.08 12.56
N PHE A 208 14.03 -8.90 11.56
CA PHE A 208 14.34 -10.34 11.54
C PHE A 208 15.68 -10.50 10.83
N VAL A 209 16.75 -10.57 11.63
CA VAL A 209 18.13 -10.64 11.16
C VAL A 209 18.56 -12.10 11.13
N ILE A 210 19.09 -12.56 10.01
CA ILE A 210 19.74 -13.87 9.88
C ILE A 210 21.20 -13.64 9.57
N ASP A 211 22.08 -14.11 10.44
CA ASP A 211 23.52 -14.11 10.21
C ASP A 211 24.03 -15.53 10.01
N CYS A 212 25.07 -15.66 9.17
CA CYS A 212 25.91 -16.84 9.20
C CYS A 212 26.66 -16.86 10.53
N ARG A 213 26.98 -18.05 11.02
CA ARG A 213 27.82 -18.18 12.20
C ARG A 213 29.29 -17.91 11.82
N ASP A 214 30.11 -18.94 11.73
CA ASP A 214 31.52 -18.84 11.33
C ASP A 214 31.68 -18.89 9.80
N SER A 215 30.73 -19.50 9.08
CA SER A 215 30.81 -19.70 7.62
C SER A 215 29.47 -19.48 6.94
N VAL A 216 29.49 -18.96 5.71
CA VAL A 216 28.28 -18.88 4.87
C VAL A 216 27.95 -20.20 4.16
N THR A 217 28.76 -21.24 4.32
CA THR A 217 28.68 -22.41 3.43
C THR A 217 27.52 -23.32 3.78
N SER A 218 26.63 -23.56 2.81
CA SER A 218 25.45 -24.44 2.94
C SER A 218 24.38 -23.93 3.91
N ASP A 219 24.32 -22.61 4.11
CA ASP A 219 23.50 -21.95 5.11
C ASP A 219 22.12 -21.47 4.63
N SER A 220 21.58 -22.09 3.57
CA SER A 220 20.20 -21.81 3.16
C SER A 220 19.25 -22.02 4.34
N PHE A 221 18.37 -21.06 4.58
CA PHE A 221 17.41 -21.10 5.69
C PHE A 221 15.97 -20.90 5.20
N HIS A 222 15.02 -21.36 6.01
CA HIS A 222 13.62 -20.95 5.91
C HIS A 222 13.21 -20.25 7.20
N TRP A 223 12.62 -19.07 7.09
CA TRP A 223 12.06 -18.36 8.23
C TRP A 223 10.77 -17.64 7.85
N THR A 224 9.65 -18.20 8.30
CA THR A 224 8.34 -17.56 8.16
C THR A 224 7.86 -17.10 9.52
N VAL A 225 7.44 -15.84 9.58
CA VAL A 225 6.87 -15.21 10.76
C VAL A 225 5.46 -14.68 10.49
N LYS A 226 4.63 -14.69 11.54
CA LYS A 226 3.30 -14.10 11.63
C LYS A 226 3.30 -13.07 12.75
N LEU A 227 2.86 -11.87 12.43
CA LEU A 227 2.72 -10.75 13.36
C LEU A 227 1.24 -10.48 13.60
N SER A 228 0.85 -10.29 14.85
CA SER A 228 -0.48 -9.84 15.25
C SER A 228 -0.35 -8.59 16.09
N LEU A 229 -0.87 -7.46 15.62
CA LEU A 229 -0.86 -6.17 16.34
C LEU A 229 -2.26 -5.86 16.85
N GLU A 230 -2.38 -5.75 18.17
CA GLU A 230 -3.58 -5.33 18.86
C GLU A 230 -3.55 -3.82 19.12
N SER A 231 -4.58 -3.11 18.66
CA SER A 231 -4.74 -1.68 18.94
C SER A 231 -5.00 -1.44 20.43
N PRO A 232 -4.45 -0.37 21.03
CA PRO A 232 -4.77 0.03 22.40
C PRO A 232 -6.27 0.29 22.63
N ALA A 233 -6.99 0.67 21.56
CA ALA A 233 -8.44 0.88 21.60
C ALA A 233 -9.26 -0.43 21.60
N GLY A 234 -8.58 -1.59 21.52
CA GLY A 234 -9.19 -2.90 21.33
C GLY A 234 -9.64 -3.14 19.89
N GLY A 235 -10.21 -4.33 19.64
CA GLY A 235 -10.69 -4.75 18.32
C GLY A 235 -10.01 -6.02 17.81
N THR A 236 -10.30 -6.39 16.57
CA THR A 236 -9.62 -7.52 15.91
C THR A 236 -8.16 -7.14 15.60
N PRO A 237 -7.18 -7.99 15.97
CA PRO A 237 -5.78 -7.72 15.66
C PRO A 237 -5.56 -7.62 14.16
N SER A 238 -4.71 -6.68 13.74
CA SER A 238 -4.18 -6.68 12.38
C SER A 238 -3.09 -7.74 12.25
N VAL A 239 -3.08 -8.48 11.14
CA VAL A 239 -2.19 -9.63 10.95
C VAL A 239 -1.32 -9.46 9.71
N TRP A 240 -0.02 -9.74 9.86
CA TRP A 240 0.93 -9.79 8.74
C TRP A 240 1.64 -11.13 8.72
N GLU A 241 1.59 -11.80 7.57
CA GLU A 241 2.37 -13.00 7.31
C GLU A 241 3.52 -12.63 6.38
N SER A 242 4.73 -12.98 6.79
CA SER A 242 5.93 -12.54 6.09
C SER A 242 6.13 -13.18 4.72
N ALA A 243 5.71 -14.44 4.54
CA ALA A 243 5.73 -15.12 3.24
C ALA A 243 4.62 -14.59 2.31
N GLY A 244 3.38 -14.47 2.82
CA GLY A 244 2.25 -13.93 2.05
C GLY A 244 2.38 -12.44 1.72
N GLY A 245 3.09 -11.68 2.56
CA GLY A 245 3.43 -10.28 2.34
C GLY A 245 4.72 -10.06 1.55
N PHE A 246 5.37 -11.11 1.08
CA PHE A 246 6.60 -11.00 0.29
C PHE A 246 6.33 -10.41 -1.09
N GLN A 247 7.09 -9.39 -1.45
CA GLN A 247 6.91 -8.67 -2.71
C GLN A 247 8.23 -8.09 -3.22
N GLY A 248 8.30 -7.94 -4.54
CA GLY A 248 9.37 -7.22 -5.22
C GLY A 248 9.26 -5.70 -5.04
N PRO A 249 10.02 -4.92 -5.82
CA PRO A 249 9.95 -3.47 -5.81
C PRO A 249 8.50 -3.09 -6.01
N GLN A 250 7.89 -2.47 -5.00
CA GLN A 250 6.68 -1.74 -5.25
C GLN A 250 7.10 -0.63 -6.20
N ALA A 251 6.51 -0.59 -7.40
CA ALA A 251 6.54 0.64 -8.14
C ALA A 251 5.98 1.68 -7.16
N LEU A 252 6.85 2.58 -6.69
CA LEU A 252 6.46 3.84 -6.10
C LEU A 252 5.76 4.60 -7.23
N SER A 253 4.58 4.13 -7.62
CA SER A 253 3.55 4.95 -8.18
C SER A 253 3.19 5.82 -6.99
N THR A 254 3.99 6.86 -6.73
CA THR A 254 3.47 7.99 -5.98
C THR A 254 2.32 8.41 -6.86
N PRO A 255 1.05 8.12 -6.49
CA PRO A 255 -0.04 8.53 -7.34
C PRO A 255 0.12 10.04 -7.52
N PRO A 256 -0.12 10.58 -8.72
CA PRO A 256 0.00 12.02 -8.94
C PRO A 256 -0.75 12.74 -7.82
N PRO A 257 -0.29 13.91 -7.34
CA PRO A 257 -0.99 14.62 -6.27
C PRO A 257 -2.50 14.67 -6.53
N LEU A 258 -3.33 14.57 -5.48
CA LEU A 258 -4.78 14.52 -5.66
C LEU A 258 -5.34 15.68 -6.50
N PRO A 259 -4.88 16.95 -6.37
CA PRO A 259 -5.49 18.05 -7.11
C PRO A 259 -5.43 17.87 -8.65
N PRO A 260 -4.29 17.51 -9.27
CA PRO A 260 -4.26 17.11 -10.68
C PRO A 260 -5.24 15.99 -11.06
N GLN A 261 -5.38 14.96 -10.23
CA GLN A 261 -6.32 13.86 -10.49
C GLN A 261 -7.78 14.36 -10.47
N ILE A 262 -8.16 15.09 -9.43
CA ILE A 262 -9.52 15.61 -9.24
C ILE A 262 -9.87 16.59 -10.37
N ALA A 263 -8.96 17.49 -10.73
CA ALA A 263 -9.16 18.43 -11.83
C ALA A 263 -9.37 17.69 -13.17
N LEU A 264 -8.55 16.67 -13.45
CA LEU A 264 -8.71 15.85 -14.65
C LEU A 264 -10.04 15.08 -14.64
N ALA A 265 -10.45 14.53 -13.50
CA ALA A 265 -11.73 13.84 -13.36
C ALA A 265 -12.90 14.78 -13.70
N TRP A 266 -12.89 16.01 -13.20
CA TRP A 266 -13.87 17.03 -13.55
C TRP A 266 -13.85 17.38 -15.04
N GLN A 267 -12.66 17.59 -15.61
CA GLN A 267 -12.50 17.92 -17.02
C GLN A 267 -13.01 16.79 -17.93
N LEU A 268 -12.79 15.52 -17.56
CA LEU A 268 -13.26 14.37 -18.33
C LEU A 268 -14.76 14.11 -18.14
N ALA A 269 -15.30 14.32 -16.94
CA ALA A 269 -16.71 14.04 -16.64
C ALA A 269 -17.66 15.16 -17.11
N TYR A 270 -17.30 16.42 -16.88
CA TYR A 270 -18.16 17.59 -17.12
C TYR A 270 -17.67 18.51 -18.22
N HIS A 271 -16.50 18.24 -18.80
CA HIS A 271 -15.92 19.04 -19.89
C HIS A 271 -15.70 20.52 -19.56
N ARG A 272 -15.45 20.82 -18.27
CA ARG A 272 -15.15 22.16 -17.78
C ARG A 272 -14.11 22.12 -16.65
N PRO A 273 -13.40 23.23 -16.40
CA PRO A 273 -12.52 23.32 -15.24
C PRO A 273 -13.33 23.22 -13.93
N ILE A 274 -12.69 22.61 -12.93
CA ILE A 274 -13.18 22.56 -11.55
C ILE A 274 -12.98 23.90 -10.85
N THR A 275 -13.94 24.32 -10.01
CA THR A 275 -13.81 25.53 -9.19
C THR A 275 -13.00 25.27 -7.91
N THR A 276 -12.55 26.32 -7.23
CA THR A 276 -11.87 26.19 -5.93
C THR A 276 -12.75 25.50 -4.87
N GLU A 277 -14.04 25.83 -4.83
CA GLU A 277 -15.00 25.24 -3.86
C GLU A 277 -15.25 23.76 -4.13
N GLU A 278 -15.38 23.38 -5.40
CA GLU A 278 -15.52 21.98 -5.82
C GLU A 278 -14.25 21.17 -5.52
N MET A 279 -13.08 21.75 -5.76
CA MET A 279 -11.79 21.13 -5.45
C MET A 279 -11.69 20.82 -3.95
N GLN A 280 -12.05 21.79 -3.10
CA GLN A 280 -12.03 21.59 -1.65
C GLN A 280 -12.98 20.46 -1.24
N THR A 281 -14.23 20.50 -1.73
CA THR A 281 -15.24 19.48 -1.41
C THR A 281 -14.80 18.08 -1.86
N ALA A 282 -14.18 17.96 -3.03
CA ALA A 282 -13.69 16.70 -3.55
C ALA A 282 -12.50 16.16 -2.74
N ILE A 283 -11.59 17.02 -2.34
CA ILE A 283 -10.46 16.66 -1.48
C ILE A 283 -10.97 16.17 -0.12
N ASP A 284 -11.83 16.94 0.56
CA ASP A 284 -12.43 16.57 1.84
C ASP A 284 -13.14 15.21 1.75
N PHE A 285 -13.88 14.99 0.66
CA PHE A 285 -14.55 13.71 0.41
C PHE A 285 -13.53 12.56 0.31
N VAL A 286 -12.50 12.70 -0.53
CA VAL A 286 -11.48 11.65 -0.69
C VAL A 286 -10.74 11.42 0.63
N THR A 287 -10.52 12.44 1.46
CA THR A 287 -9.88 12.35 2.79
C THR A 287 -10.72 11.47 3.70
N VAL A 288 -11.99 11.84 3.86
CA VAL A 288 -12.92 11.12 4.72
C VAL A 288 -13.13 9.68 4.26
N GLN A 289 -13.26 9.44 2.94
CA GLN A 289 -13.37 8.08 2.42
C GLN A 289 -12.11 7.26 2.68
N SER A 290 -10.93 7.84 2.47
CA SER A 290 -9.67 7.14 2.68
C SER A 290 -9.47 6.75 4.15
N HIS A 291 -9.84 7.62 5.10
CA HIS A 291 -9.83 7.28 6.53
C HIS A 291 -10.79 6.13 6.86
N ARG A 292 -12.02 6.15 6.32
CA ARG A 292 -13.01 5.09 6.54
C ARG A 292 -12.54 3.74 6.00
N LEU A 293 -11.96 3.74 4.80
CA LEU A 293 -11.42 2.53 4.18
C LEU A 293 -10.19 2.01 4.94
N SER A 294 -9.34 2.91 5.44
CA SER A 294 -8.18 2.53 6.27
C SER A 294 -8.59 1.93 7.62
N ALA A 295 -9.72 2.37 8.19
CA ALA A 295 -10.26 1.80 9.42
C ALA A 295 -10.91 0.42 9.25
N ALA A 296 -11.05 -0.09 8.01
CA ALA A 296 -11.62 -1.40 7.69
C ALA A 296 -10.67 -2.24 6.80
N PRO A 297 -9.43 -2.56 7.27
CA PRO A 297 -8.38 -3.17 6.45
C PRO A 297 -8.72 -4.57 5.91
N ASN A 298 -9.71 -5.24 6.50
CA ASN A 298 -10.19 -6.56 6.04
C ASN A 298 -10.97 -6.50 4.72
N GLN A 299 -11.38 -5.31 4.26
CA GLN A 299 -12.18 -5.15 3.04
C GLN A 299 -11.39 -4.56 1.87
N VAL A 300 -10.41 -3.70 2.15
CA VAL A 300 -9.59 -3.02 1.13
C VAL A 300 -8.13 -3.05 1.56
N LYS A 301 -7.25 -3.52 0.69
CA LYS A 301 -5.80 -3.48 0.95
C LYS A 301 -5.36 -2.04 1.10
N GLN A 302 -4.46 -1.77 2.04
CA GLN A 302 -4.01 -0.40 2.32
C GLN A 302 -3.42 0.31 1.08
N ALA A 303 -2.73 -0.44 0.22
CA ALA A 303 -2.19 0.05 -1.06
C ALA A 303 -3.28 0.50 -2.06
N ASP A 304 -4.53 0.04 -1.90
CA ASP A 304 -5.66 0.32 -2.78
C ASP A 304 -6.60 1.39 -2.21
N VAL A 305 -6.40 1.86 -0.97
CA VAL A 305 -7.30 2.79 -0.28
C VAL A 305 -7.53 4.08 -1.06
N GLN A 306 -6.46 4.73 -1.51
CA GLN A 306 -6.59 5.97 -2.30
C GLN A 306 -7.28 5.73 -3.64
N TRP A 307 -7.01 4.59 -4.28
CA TRP A 307 -7.66 4.24 -5.54
C TRP A 307 -9.16 3.99 -5.34
N GLN A 308 -9.53 3.27 -4.28
CA GLN A 308 -10.92 2.99 -3.94
C GLN A 308 -11.66 4.29 -3.56
N ALA A 309 -11.03 5.19 -2.82
CA ALA A 309 -11.60 6.51 -2.50
C ALA A 309 -11.80 7.36 -3.78
N MET A 310 -10.85 7.33 -4.71
CA MET A 310 -10.99 7.97 -6.02
C MET A 310 -12.11 7.33 -6.87
N ALA A 311 -12.27 6.00 -6.80
CA ALA A 311 -13.38 5.30 -7.46
C ALA A 311 -14.74 5.73 -6.88
N HIS A 312 -14.84 5.93 -5.57
CA HIS A 312 -16.05 6.48 -4.95
C HIS A 312 -16.33 7.92 -5.41
N LEU A 313 -15.31 8.77 -5.53
CA LEU A 313 -15.48 10.12 -6.08
C LEU A 313 -15.95 10.05 -7.55
N CYS A 314 -15.31 9.22 -8.37
CA CYS A 314 -15.71 8.99 -9.76
C CYS A 314 -17.16 8.51 -9.85
N GLN A 315 -17.60 7.62 -8.96
CA GLN A 315 -18.98 7.15 -8.91
C GLN A 315 -19.95 8.30 -8.61
N MET A 316 -19.60 9.19 -7.67
CA MET A 316 -20.40 10.39 -7.40
C MET A 316 -20.48 11.32 -8.61
N LEU A 317 -19.37 11.52 -9.33
CA LEU A 317 -19.36 12.34 -10.53
C LEU A 317 -20.29 11.74 -11.59
N LEU A 318 -20.14 10.44 -11.89
CA LEU A 318 -20.93 9.74 -12.91
C LEU A 318 -22.42 9.57 -12.51
N ALA A 319 -22.75 9.64 -11.23
CA ALA A 319 -24.13 9.59 -10.73
C ALA A 319 -24.78 10.97 -10.58
N SER A 320 -24.02 12.05 -10.80
CA SER A 320 -24.52 13.42 -10.64
C SER A 320 -25.44 13.81 -11.80
N ASN A 321 -26.27 14.84 -11.56
CA ASN A 321 -27.11 15.41 -12.61
C ASN A 321 -26.32 16.18 -13.67
N GLU A 322 -25.07 16.55 -13.35
CA GLU A 322 -24.17 17.23 -14.27
C GLU A 322 -23.54 16.26 -15.27
N PHE A 323 -23.40 14.98 -14.90
CA PHE A 323 -22.97 13.94 -15.82
C PHE A 323 -24.12 13.57 -16.78
N LEU A 324 -23.94 13.91 -18.06
CA LEU A 324 -24.92 13.70 -19.11
C LEU A 324 -25.20 12.20 -19.32
N TYR A 325 -26.47 11.82 -19.47
CA TYR A 325 -26.81 10.56 -20.14
C TYR A 325 -26.30 10.63 -21.58
N VAL A 326 -25.36 9.76 -21.94
CA VAL A 326 -25.12 9.42 -23.34
C VAL A 326 -26.26 8.47 -23.71
N ASP A 327 -27.37 9.02 -24.21
CA ASP A 327 -28.34 8.24 -25.00
C ASP A 327 -27.86 8.16 -26.46
#